data_AF-A0A916ZXP0-F1
#
_entry.id   AF-A0A916ZXP0-F1
#
_cell.length_a   1.000
_cell.length_b   1.000
_cell.length_c   1.000
_cell.angle_alpha   90.00
_cell.angle_beta   90.00
_cell.angle_gamma   90.00
#
_symmetry.space_group_name_H-M   'P 1'
#
loop_
_entity.id
_entity.type
_entity.pdbx_description
1 polymer ?
#
loop_
_entity_poly.entity_id
_entity_poly.type
_entity_poly.pdbx_seq_one_letter_code
_entity_poly.pdbx_strand_id
1 'polypeptide(L)' 'MADPLDDTAAYDRLFAALRELGTSPGATVRADTALKAARRSLNILMFSLLKAGEESADKLDGVKVQD' A
#
# COMPACT_ATOMS: atom_id res chain seq x y z
N MET A 1 7.91 -18.50 -13.80
CA MET A 1 7.14 -17.95 -12.66
C MET A 1 7.62 -16.52 -12.45
N ALA A 2 6.74 -15.59 -12.09
CA ALA A 2 7.19 -14.24 -11.73
C ALA A 2 7.80 -14.28 -10.32
N ASP A 3 8.86 -13.51 -10.10
CA ASP A 3 9.47 -13.40 -8.78
C ASP A 3 8.50 -12.74 -7.78
N PRO A 4 8.54 -13.12 -6.49
CA PRO A 4 7.80 -12.44 -5.43
C PRO A 4 8.15 -10.95 -5.37
N LEU A 5 7.21 -10.12 -4.90
CA LEU A 5 7.44 -8.69 -4.71
C LEU A 5 8.01 -8.44 -3.32
N ASP A 6 8.97 -7.53 -3.26
CA ASP A 6 9.29 -6.85 -2.02
C ASP A 6 8.23 -5.80 -1.67
N ASP A 7 8.32 -5.25 -0.45
CA ASP A 7 7.34 -4.31 0.08
C ASP A 7 7.27 -3.02 -0.75
N THR A 8 8.41 -2.55 -1.29
CA THR A 8 8.45 -1.36 -2.14
C THR A 8 7.71 -1.61 -3.46
N ALA A 9 8.00 -2.71 -4.15
CA ALA A 9 7.33 -3.07 -5.40
C ALA A 9 5.83 -3.36 -5.18
N ALA A 10 5.46 -3.91 -4.02
CA ALA A 10 4.06 -4.09 -3.63
C ALA A 10 3.37 -2.73 -3.41
N TYR A 11 4.00 -1.81 -2.68
CA TYR A 11 3.50 -0.45 -2.48
C TYR A 11 3.28 0.28 -3.80
N ASP A 12 4.27 0.28 -4.69
CA ASP A 12 4.22 0.95 -5.98
C ASP A 12 3.07 0.44 -6.85
N ARG A 13 2.79 -0.88 -6.83
CA ARG A 13 1.65 -1.45 -7.55
C ARG A 13 0.31 -1.03 -6.96
N LEU A 14 0.18 -0.98 -5.64
CA LEU A 14 -1.03 -0.49 -4.97
C LEU A 14 -1.27 1.00 -5.28
N PHE A 15 -0.20 1.80 -5.30
CA PHE A 15 -0.25 3.20 -5.66
C PHE A 15 -0.64 3.41 -7.13
N ALA A 16 -0.06 2.63 -8.04
CA ALA A 16 -0.43 2.64 -9.45
C ALA A 16 -1.91 2.27 -9.65
N ALA A 17 -2.41 1.26 -8.95
CA ALA A 17 -3.83 0.88 -9.00
C ALA A 17 -4.73 2.03 -8.49
N LEU A 18 -4.36 2.70 -7.41
CA LEU A 18 -5.11 3.86 -6.90
C LEU A 18 -5.14 5.00 -7.93
N ARG A 19 -4.01 5.27 -8.60
CA ARG A 19 -3.93 6.28 -9.65
C ARG A 19 -4.82 5.95 -10.84
N GLU A 20 -4.84 4.69 -11.27
CA GLU A 20 -5.69 4.24 -12.37
C GLU A 20 -7.18 4.38 -12.06
N LEU A 21 -7.60 4.13 -10.82
CA LEU A 21 -8.98 4.39 -10.40
C LEU A 21 -9.36 5.87 -10.46
N GLY A 22 -8.38 6.78 -10.42
CA GLY A 22 -8.57 8.22 -10.45
C GLY A 22 -9.48 8.74 -9.33
N THR A 23 -10.11 9.90 -9.55
CA THR A 23 -11.02 10.55 -8.58
C THR A 23 -12.45 10.71 -9.10
N SER A 24 -12.70 10.42 -10.37
CA SER A 24 -14.03 10.54 -10.98
C SER A 24 -15.09 9.71 -10.23
N PRO A 25 -16.30 10.24 -10.02
CA PRO A 25 -17.39 9.47 -9.42
C PRO A 25 -17.93 8.42 -10.40
N GLY A 26 -18.61 7.40 -9.87
CA GLY A 26 -19.28 6.42 -10.71
C GLY A 26 -20.60 6.97 -11.27
N ALA A 27 -20.94 6.60 -12.51
CA ALA A 27 -22.20 7.02 -13.16
C ALA A 27 -23.46 6.39 -12.53
N THR A 28 -23.29 5.35 -11.70
CA THR A 28 -24.37 4.69 -10.96
C THR A 28 -23.98 4.59 -9.48
N VAL A 29 -24.98 4.44 -8.61
CA VAL A 29 -24.74 4.22 -7.17
C VAL A 29 -23.82 3.04 -6.90
N ARG A 30 -24.01 1.93 -7.63
CA ARG A 30 -23.17 0.73 -7.47
C ARG A 30 -21.71 1.00 -7.88
N ALA A 31 -21.52 1.65 -9.03
CA ALA A 31 -20.18 2.00 -9.51
C ALA A 31 -19.48 2.99 -8.57
N ASP A 32 -20.19 4.03 -8.12
CA ASP A 32 -19.63 5.05 -7.23
C ASP A 32 -19.25 4.45 -5.86
N THR A 33 -20.11 3.57 -5.33
CA THR A 33 -19.83 2.85 -4.08
C THR A 33 -18.60 1.96 -4.22
N ALA A 34 -18.49 1.20 -5.31
CA ALA A 34 -17.35 0.33 -5.56
C ALA A 34 -16.04 1.12 -5.69
N LEU A 35 -16.04 2.22 -6.47
CA LEU A 35 -14.86 3.08 -6.65
C LEU A 35 -14.43 3.73 -5.34
N LYS A 36 -15.36 4.26 -4.55
CA LYS A 36 -15.07 4.84 -3.23
C LYS A 36 -14.50 3.80 -2.26
N ALA A 37 -15.10 2.61 -2.22
CA ALA A 37 -14.61 1.53 -1.38
C ALA A 37 -13.20 1.08 -1.79
N ALA A 38 -12.96 0.87 -3.09
CA ALA A 38 -11.65 0.48 -3.61
C ALA A 38 -10.55 1.49 -3.27
N ARG A 39 -10.80 2.79 -3.49
CA ARG A 39 -9.86 3.86 -3.15
C ARG A 39 -9.54 3.89 -1.66
N ARG A 40 -10.55 3.72 -0.80
CA ARG A 40 -10.35 3.68 0.66
C ARG A 40 -9.53 2.47 1.06
N SER A 41 -9.85 1.29 0.55
CA SER A 41 -9.12 0.06 0.86
C SER A 41 -7.66 0.14 0.40
N LEU A 42 -7.38 0.63 -0.81
CA LEU A 42 -6.01 0.80 -1.28
C LEU A 42 -5.19 1.73 -0.38
N ASN A 43 -5.77 2.84 0.07
CA ASN A 43 -5.09 3.73 1.03
C ASN A 43 -4.79 3.03 2.36
N ILE A 44 -5.73 2.27 2.90
CA ILE A 44 -5.52 1.50 4.14
C ILE A 44 -4.39 0.47 3.93
N LEU A 45 -4.41 -0.27 2.83
CA LEU A 45 -3.40 -1.28 2.53
C LEU A 45 -2.00 -0.67 2.40
N MET A 46 -1.87 0.45 1.68
CA MET A 46 -0.59 1.17 1.55
C MET A 46 -0.07 1.67 2.89
N PHE A 47 -0.96 2.22 3.73
CA PHE A 47 -0.58 2.67 5.08
C PHE A 47 -0.16 1.50 5.98
N SER A 48 -0.91 0.40 5.96
CA SER A 48 -0.57 -0.79 6.74
C SER A 48 0.75 -1.41 6.30
N LEU A 49 1.05 -1.41 5.00
CA LEU A 49 2.31 -1.90 4.47
C LEU A 49 3.49 -1.02 4.92
N LEU A 50 3.35 0.31 4.83
CA LEU A 50 4.35 1.24 5.33
C LEU A 50 4.60 1.05 6.83
N LYS A 51 3.52 0.97 7.62
CA LYS A 51 3.61 0.76 9.07
C LYS A 51 4.30 -0.57 9.42
N ALA A 52 3.96 -1.66 8.73
CA ALA A 52 4.59 -2.96 8.95
C ALA A 52 6.09 -2.93 8.58
N GLY A 53 6.45 -2.17 7.53
CA GLY A 53 7.84 -1.93 7.15
C GLY A 53 8.61 -1.16 8.23
N GLU A 54 8.02 -0.11 8.81
CA GLU A 54 8.61 0.64 9.93
C GLU A 54 8.80 -0.24 11.17
N GLU A 55 7.78 -1.00 11.57
CA GLU A 55 7.86 -1.93 12.72
C GLU A 55 8.87 -3.07 12.49
N SER A 56 9.14 -3.43 11.24
CA SER A 56 10.15 -4.42 10.87
C SER A 56 11.56 -3.82 10.80
N ALA A 57 11.68 -2.57 10.35
CA ALA A 57 12.95 -1.84 10.31
C ALA A 57 13.45 -1.45 11.72
N ASP A 58 12.54 -1.23 12.68
CA ASP A 58 12.87 -0.91 14.08
C ASP A 58 13.36 -2.15 14.87
N LYS A 59 13.31 -3.36 14.27
CA LYS A 59 13.89 -4.59 14.81
C LYS A 59 15.29 -4.91 14.26
N LEU A 60 16.12 -3.88 14.07
CA LEU A 60 17.55 -4.10 13.89
C LEU A 60 18.15 -4.54 15.23
N ASP A 61 18.16 -5.86 15.48
CA ASP A 61 19.00 -6.47 16.50
C ASP A 61 20.48 -6.19 16.17
N GLY A 62 21.04 -5.16 16.83
CA GLY A 62 22.48 -4.98 16.94
C GLY A 62 23.12 -3.97 15.99
N VAL A 63 23.04 -2.68 16.35
CA VAL A 63 24.21 -1.81 16.19
C VAL A 63 25.04 -1.97 17.47
N LYS A 64 26.22 -2.59 17.36
CA LYS A 64 27.16 -2.73 18.47
C LYS A 64 27.57 -1.35 18.97
N VAL A 65 27.54 -1.20 20.30
CA VAL A 65 28.24 -0.13 21.03
C VAL A 65 29.68 -0.09 20.52
N GLN A 66 30.11 1.07 20.05
CA GLN A 66 31.50 1.33 19.68
C GLN A 66 32.21 1.94 20.89
N ASP A 67 33.37 1.37 21.24
CA ASP A 67 34.20 1.67 22.42
C ASP A 67 34.54 3.15 22.62
#